data_AF-A0A2M8CKI3-F1
#
_entry.id   AF-A0A2M8CKI3-F1
#
_cell.length_a   1.000
_cell.length_b   1.000
_cell.length_c   1.000
_cell.angle_alpha   90.00
_cell.angle_beta   90.00
_cell.angle_gamma   90.00
#
_symmetry.space_group_name_H-M   'P 1'
#
loop_
_entity.id
_entity.type
_entity.pdbx_description
1 polymer ?
#
loop_
_entity_poly.entity_id
_entity_poly.type
_entity_poly.pdbx_seq_one_letter_code
_entity_poly.pdbx_strand_id
1 'polypeptide(L)'
;MLKAYVNAFQALGKQEYLEKALKNAHFIRNNMLKADGGLYRNFMNGKASINAFLDDYALLAEAYLHLYSVTFDIRWLESSKNLAD
;
A
#
# COMPACT_ATOMS: atom_id res chain seq x y z
N MET A 1 4.66 6.60 -3.02
CA MET A 1 3.50 7.35 -3.57
C MET A 1 2.22 7.15 -2.76
N LEU A 2 1.87 5.93 -2.33
CA LEU A 2 0.62 5.65 -1.58
C LEU A 2 0.41 6.58 -0.37
N LYS A 3 1.35 6.61 0.59
CA LYS A 3 1.29 7.49 1.77
C LYS A 3 1.18 8.96 1.39
N ALA A 4 1.89 9.42 0.36
CA ALA A 4 1.85 10.80 -0.08
C ALA A 4 0.45 11.21 -0.57
N TYR A 5 -0.27 10.33 -1.28
CA TYR A 5 -1.66 10.58 -1.66
C TYR A 5 -2.60 10.60 -0.46
N VAL A 6 -2.41 9.72 0.51
CA VAL A 6 -3.19 9.75 1.76
C VAL A 6 -2.96 11.07 2.50
N ASN A 7 -1.71 11.50 2.65
CA ASN A 7 -1.39 12.78 3.29
C ASN A 7 -1.99 13.97 2.52
N ALA A 8 -1.96 13.94 1.19
CA ALA A 8 -2.58 14.98 0.36
C ALA A 8 -4.10 15.03 0.54
N PHE A 9 -4.76 13.87 0.65
CA PHE A 9 -6.19 13.80 0.99
C PHE A 9 -6.47 14.41 2.36
N GLN A 10 -5.70 14.05 3.39
CA GLN A 10 -5.86 14.60 4.74
C GLN A 10 -5.64 16.11 4.80
N ALA A 11 -4.64 16.62 4.07
CA ALA A 11 -4.31 18.05 4.08
C ALA A 11 -5.27 18.91 3.25
N LEU A 12 -5.78 18.38 2.13
CA LEU A 12 -6.52 19.17 1.13
C LEU A 12 -8.01 18.81 1.05
N GLY A 13 -8.44 17.70 1.65
CA GLY A 13 -9.83 17.22 1.62
C GLY A 13 -10.34 16.80 0.24
N LYS A 14 -9.47 16.73 -0.79
CA LYS A 14 -9.88 16.41 -2.16
C LYS A 14 -9.93 14.90 -2.39
N GLN A 15 -11.13 14.39 -2.66
CA GLN A 15 -11.40 12.96 -2.85
C GLN A 15 -10.52 12.29 -3.93
N GLU A 16 -10.13 13.03 -4.97
CA GLU A 16 -9.24 12.52 -6.03
C GLU A 16 -7.93 11.92 -5.50
N TYR A 17 -7.41 12.40 -4.36
CA TYR A 17 -6.19 11.89 -3.76
C TYR A 17 -6.43 10.56 -3.05
N LEU A 18 -7.58 10.41 -2.39
CA LEU A 18 -7.98 9.15 -1.79
C LEU A 18 -8.22 8.08 -2.87
N GLU A 19 -8.87 8.44 -3.99
CA GLU A 19 -9.05 7.54 -5.12
C GLU A 19 -7.72 7.07 -5.72
N LYS A 20 -6.75 7.99 -5.89
CA LYS A 20 -5.39 7.65 -6.31
C LYS A 20 -4.69 6.76 -5.30
N ALA A 21 -4.86 6.99 -3.99
CA ALA A 21 -4.32 6.14 -2.94
C ALA A 21 -4.90 4.72 -3.02
N LEU A 22 -6.23 4.58 -3.07
CA LEU A 22 -6.92 3.30 -3.18
C LEU A 22 -6.49 2.52 -4.44
N LYS A 23 -6.41 3.18 -5.59
CA LYS A 23 -5.93 2.56 -6.83
C LYS A 23 -4.52 2.00 -6.68
N ASN A 24 -3.61 2.76 -6.06
CA ASN A 24 -2.25 2.28 -5.79
C ASN A 24 -2.24 1.11 -4.80
N ALA A 25 -3.01 1.18 -3.72
CA ALA A 25 -3.08 0.13 -2.72
C ALA A 25 -3.60 -1.19 -3.30
N HIS A 26 -4.66 -1.14 -4.11
CA HIS A 26 -5.18 -2.30 -4.83
C HIS A 26 -4.19 -2.87 -5.83
N PHE A 27 -3.48 -2.00 -6.58
CA PHE A 27 -2.45 -2.45 -7.50
C PHE A 27 -1.36 -3.25 -6.77
N ILE A 28 -0.85 -2.74 -5.65
CA ILE A 28 0.19 -3.40 -4.86
C ILE A 28 -0.32 -4.75 -4.33
N ARG A 29 -1.51 -4.81 -3.72
CA ARG A 29 -2.08 -6.07 -3.22
C ARG A 29 -2.26 -7.12 -4.30
N ASN A 30 -2.71 -6.71 -5.48
CA ASN A 30 -3.06 -7.66 -6.54
C ASN A 30 -1.86 -8.12 -7.37
N ASN A 31 -0.77 -7.35 -7.41
CA ASN A 31 0.33 -7.58 -8.35
C ASN A 31 1.71 -7.74 -7.69
N MET A 32 1.87 -7.25 -6.46
CA MET A 32 3.18 -7.20 -5.79
C MET A 32 3.23 -8.04 -4.52
N LEU A 33 2.08 -8.32 -3.89
CA LEU A 33 2.00 -9.28 -2.80
C LEU A 33 2.07 -10.71 -3.34
N LYS A 34 2.89 -11.54 -2.71
CA LYS A 34 3.05 -12.95 -3.04
C LYS A 34 2.05 -13.81 -2.27
N ALA A 35 1.82 -15.02 -2.76
CA ALA A 35 0.95 -15.99 -2.08
C ALA A 35 1.50 -16.46 -0.72
N ASP A 36 2.81 -16.39 -0.51
CA ASP A 36 3.50 -16.75 0.73
C ASP A 36 3.58 -15.58 1.75
N GLY A 37 2.94 -14.44 1.46
CA GLY A 37 2.99 -13.23 2.29
C GLY A 37 4.17 -12.31 2.01
N GLY A 38 5.14 -12.74 1.19
CA GLY A 38 6.25 -11.88 0.79
C GLY A 38 5.83 -10.76 -0.18
N LEU A 39 6.71 -9.79 -0.37
CA LEU A 39 6.49 -8.62 -1.22
C LEU A 39 7.54 -8.56 -2.35
N TYR A 40 7.11 -8.12 -3.52
CA TYR A 40 8.00 -7.67 -4.58
C TYR A 40 8.14 -6.14 -4.55
N ARG A 41 9.32 -5.62 -4.90
CA ARG A 41 9.58 -4.16 -4.95
C ARG A 41 9.45 -3.52 -6.31
N ASN A 42 9.32 -4.32 -7.37
CA ASN A 42 9.18 -3.82 -8.73
C ASN A 42 8.03 -4.49 -9.48
N PHE A 43 7.50 -3.78 -10.47
CA PHE A 43 6.57 -4.32 -11.44
C PHE A 43 6.92 -3.73 -12.80
N MET A 44 7.34 -4.57 -13.74
CA MET A 44 7.79 -4.14 -15.07
C MET A 44 7.27 -5.13 -16.11
N ASN A 45 6.74 -4.63 -17.22
CA ASN A 45 6.22 -5.44 -18.33
C ASN A 45 5.23 -6.53 -17.88
N GLY A 46 4.33 -6.19 -16.93
CA GLY A 46 3.34 -7.14 -16.41
C GLY A 46 3.87 -8.14 -15.39
N LYS A 47 5.14 -8.02 -14.95
CA LYS A 47 5.78 -8.97 -14.05
C LYS A 47 6.43 -8.29 -12.84
N ALA A 48 6.17 -8.83 -11.66
CA ALA A 48 6.95 -8.57 -10.46
C ALA A 48 8.06 -9.63 -10.33
N SER A 49 9.28 -9.22 -10.00
CA SER A 49 10.44 -10.14 -10.07
C SER A 49 11.48 -9.98 -8.98
N ILE A 50 11.59 -8.80 -8.36
CA ILE A 50 12.62 -8.50 -7.37
C ILE A 50 12.00 -8.49 -5.99
N ASN A 51 12.59 -9.27 -5.08
CA ASN A 51 12.16 -9.30 -3.68
C ASN A 51 12.27 -7.93 -3.02
N ALA A 52 11.30 -7.61 -2.17
CA ALA A 52 11.31 -6.46 -1.30
C ALA A 52 12.33 -6.59 -0.17
N PHE A 53 12.80 -5.44 0.31
CA PHE A 53 13.66 -5.31 1.48
C PHE A 53 12.90 -4.70 2.65
N LEU A 54 13.51 -4.66 3.83
CA LEU A 54 12.90 -4.17 5.07
C LEU A 54 12.18 -2.82 4.89
N ASP A 55 12.82 -1.86 4.22
CA ASP A 55 12.23 -0.54 3.99
C ASP A 55 10.96 -0.59 3.14
N ASP A 56 10.90 -1.48 2.14
CA ASP A 56 9.71 -1.64 1.29
C ASP A 56 8.52 -2.15 2.13
N TYR A 57 8.75 -3.12 3.04
CA TYR A 57 7.73 -3.62 3.96
C TYR A 57 7.30 -2.54 4.95
N ALA A 58 8.25 -1.89 5.63
CA ALA A 58 7.96 -0.86 6.63
C ALA A 58 7.17 0.31 6.05
N LEU A 59 7.59 0.82 4.89
CA LEU A 59 6.91 1.93 4.22
C LEU A 59 5.52 1.54 3.71
N LEU A 60 5.34 0.31 3.24
CA LEU A 60 4.04 -0.17 2.79
C LEU A 60 3.08 -0.42 3.96
N ALA A 61 3.57 -1.04 5.03
CA ALA A 61 2.81 -1.25 6.26
C ALA A 61 2.32 0.08 6.84
N GLU A 62 3.20 1.07 6.93
CA GLU A 62 2.84 2.43 7.37
C GLU A 62 1.79 3.05 6.42
N ALA A 63 1.99 2.94 5.10
CA ALA A 63 1.05 3.48 4.13
C ALA A 63 -0.35 2.83 4.23
N TYR A 64 -0.44 1.54 4.51
CA TYR A 64 -1.72 0.85 4.74
C TYR A 64 -2.36 1.26 6.07
N LEU A 65 -1.58 1.48 7.13
CA LEU A 65 -2.10 2.02 8.39
C LEU A 65 -2.69 3.43 8.20
N HIS A 66 -2.01 4.28 7.43
CA HIS A 66 -2.52 5.60 7.04
C HIS A 66 -3.79 5.49 6.18
N LEU A 67 -3.84 4.52 5.25
CA LEU A 67 -5.04 4.32 4.44
C LEU A 67 -6.24 3.86 5.29
N TYR A 68 -6.00 2.99 6.29
CA TYR A 68 -7.02 2.63 7.28
C TYR A 68 -7.55 3.86 8.01
N SER A 69 -6.70 4.77 8.47
CA SER A 69 -7.16 5.94 9.26
C SER A 69 -8.07 6.90 8.50
N VAL A 70 -8.02 6.90 7.16
CA VAL A 70 -8.87 7.74 6.30
C VAL A 70 -10.04 7.00 5.66
N THR A 71 -10.06 5.67 5.70
CA THR A 71 -11.13 4.85 5.09
C THR A 71 -11.93 4.03 6.10
N PHE A 72 -11.36 3.76 7.27
CA PHE A 72 -11.83 2.80 8.27
C PHE A 72 -12.08 1.38 7.74
N ASP A 73 -11.50 1.04 6.59
CA ASP A 73 -11.57 -0.30 6.03
C ASP A 73 -10.52 -1.21 6.68
N ILE A 74 -11.01 -2.12 7.54
CA ILE A 74 -10.18 -3.01 8.38
C ILE A 74 -9.19 -3.84 7.57
N ARG A 75 -9.48 -4.11 6.29
CA ARG A 75 -8.59 -4.89 5.40
C ARG A 75 -7.22 -4.24 5.27
N TRP A 76 -7.11 -2.91 5.38
CA TRP A 76 -5.84 -2.19 5.33
C TRP A 76 -5.05 -2.33 6.63
N LEU A 77 -5.73 -2.36 7.79
CA LEU A 77 -5.07 -2.61 9.07
C LEU A 77 -4.51 -4.04 9.13
N GLU A 78 -5.29 -5.03 8.70
CA GLU A 78 -4.84 -6.43 8.62
C GLU A 78 -3.66 -6.58 7.64
N SER A 79 -3.74 -5.94 6.48
CA SER A 79 -2.63 -5.96 5.50
C SER A 79 -1.37 -5.29 6.05
N SER A 80 -1.51 -4.21 6.82
CA SER A 80 -0.38 -3.53 7.49
C SER A 80 0.29 -4.46 8.50
N LYS A 81 -0.51 -5.14 9.33
CA LYS A 81 0.00 -6.11 10.32
C LYS A 81 0.73 -7.27 9.64
N ASN A 82 0.14 -7.88 8.61
CA ASN A 82 0.74 -9.02 7.92
C ASN A 82 2.09 -8.69 7.26
N LEU A 83 2.36 -7.42 6.94
CA LEU A 83 3.65 -6.98 6.40
C LEU A 83 4.72 -6.77 7.48
N ALA A 84 4.33 -6.77 8.75
CA ALA A 84 5.18 -6.54 9.91
C ALA A 84 5.42 -7.79 10.78
N ASP A 85 4.69 -8.88 10.52
CA ASP A 85 4.87 -10.20 11.14
C ASP A 85 5.92 -11.03 10.36
#